data_AF-A0A7C7TFI4-F1
#
_entry.id   AF-A0A7C7TFI4-F1
#
_cell.length_a   1.000
_cell.length_b   1.000
_cell.length_c   1.000
_cell.angle_alpha   90.00
_cell.angle_beta   90.00
_cell.angle_gamma   90.00
#
_symmetry.space_group_name_H-M   'P 1'
#
loop_
_entity.id
_entity.type
_entity.pdbx_description
1 polymer ?
#
loop_
_entity_poly.entity_id
_entity_poly.type
_entity_poly.pdbx_seq_one_letter_code
_entity_poly.pdbx_strand_id
1 'polypeptide(L)'
;MTTKYKSLVLEKIEESTTITDKVLSKKLTSDGYIISEGFFNKILLDLEIMGLITVSWITKDTRRIEIVSNQEEEDEIENSNKKMIEKDYESSFPNGK
;
A
#
# COMPACT_ATOMS: atom_id res chain seq x y z
N MET A 1 -5.73 -15.33 13.04
CA MET A 1 -6.36 -14.10 13.57
C MET A 1 -5.63 -12.84 13.14
N THR A 2 -4.31 -12.77 13.29
CA THR A 2 -3.47 -11.59 12.96
C THR A 2 -3.63 -11.08 11.52
N THR A 3 -3.68 -11.98 10.53
CA THR A 3 -3.80 -11.61 9.10
C THR A 3 -5.10 -10.84 8.80
N LYS A 4 -6.23 -11.23 9.41
CA LYS A 4 -7.51 -10.55 9.22
C LYS A 4 -7.45 -9.07 9.63
N TYR A 5 -6.83 -8.80 10.78
CA TYR A 5 -6.71 -7.43 11.28
C TYR A 5 -5.70 -6.60 10.47
N LYS A 6 -4.64 -7.21 9.93
CA LYS A 6 -3.72 -6.52 9.01
C LYS A 6 -4.44 -6.03 7.76
N SER A 7 -5.17 -6.92 7.08
CA SER A 7 -5.96 -6.57 5.89
C SER A 7 -6.98 -5.48 6.18
N LEU A 8 -7.69 -5.61 7.30
CA LEU A 8 -8.70 -4.64 7.70
C LEU A 8 -8.13 -3.24 8.02
N VAL A 9 -6.99 -3.20 8.72
CA VAL A 9 -6.32 -1.93 9.03
C VAL A 9 -5.80 -1.30 7.74
N LEU A 10 -5.24 -2.10 6.83
CA LEU A 10 -4.75 -1.62 5.54
C LEU A 10 -5.88 -1.01 4.70
N GLU A 11 -7.00 -1.72 4.53
CA GLU A 11 -8.19 -1.23 3.82
C GLU A 11 -8.65 0.14 4.36
N LYS A 12 -8.62 0.31 5.70
CA LYS A 12 -9.01 1.57 6.34
C LYS A 12 -8.05 2.72 6.10
N ILE A 13 -6.78 2.42 5.86
CA ILE A 13 -5.76 3.40 5.46
C ILE A 13 -5.90 3.69 3.96
N GLU A 14 -6.22 2.71 3.12
CA GLU A 14 -6.46 2.92 1.68
C GLU A 14 -7.68 3.81 1.40
N GLU A 15 -8.73 3.75 2.24
CA GLU A 15 -9.85 4.71 2.21
C GLU A 15 -9.42 6.17 2.44
N SER A 16 -8.23 6.42 2.96
CA SER A 16 -7.74 7.75 3.34
C SER A 16 -6.24 7.85 3.09
N THR A 17 -5.84 8.35 1.90
CA THR A 17 -4.44 8.49 1.44
C THR A 17 -3.45 8.86 2.54
N THR A 18 -3.86 9.73 3.47
CA THR A 18 -3.17 9.99 4.73
C THR A 18 -4.16 9.95 5.90
N ILE A 19 -3.77 9.36 7.04
CA ILE A 19 -4.58 9.28 8.26
C ILE A 19 -3.70 9.35 9.51
N THR A 20 -4.23 9.82 10.64
CA THR A 20 -3.50 9.73 11.92
C THR A 20 -3.83 8.45 12.67
N ASP A 21 -2.90 7.95 13.47
CA ASP A 21 -3.09 6.77 14.31
C ASP A 21 -4.32 6.85 15.23
N LYS A 22 -4.58 8.04 15.81
CA LYS A 22 -5.77 8.32 16.61
C LYS A 22 -7.07 8.23 15.79
N VAL A 23 -7.10 8.81 14.59
CA VAL A 23 -8.30 8.77 13.73
C VAL A 23 -8.55 7.36 13.22
N LEU A 24 -7.49 6.65 12.84
CA LEU A 24 -7.57 5.25 12.40
C LEU A 24 -8.11 4.35 13.52
N SER A 25 -7.59 4.45 14.74
CA SER A 25 -8.11 3.70 15.90
C SER A 25 -9.58 4.02 16.19
N LYS A 26 -9.98 5.30 16.08
CA LYS A 26 -11.38 5.70 16.25
C LYS A 26 -12.29 5.11 15.18
N LYS A 27 -11.88 5.15 13.90
CA LYS A 27 -12.62 4.53 12.79
C LYS A 27 -12.83 3.03 13.01
N LEU A 28 -11.78 2.31 13.39
CA LEU A 28 -11.84 0.88 13.70
C LEU A 28 -12.81 0.57 14.84
N THR A 29 -12.81 1.39 15.89
CA THR A 29 -13.72 1.25 17.03
C THR A 29 -15.17 1.53 16.64
N SER A 30 -15.41 2.56 15.82
CA SER A 30 -16.74 2.88 15.28
C SER A 30 -17.33 1.73 14.45
N ASP A 31 -16.47 0.99 13.74
CA ASP A 31 -16.86 -0.18 12.94
C ASP A 31 -17.00 -1.47 13.80
N GLY A 32 -16.87 -1.35 15.13
CA GLY A 32 -17.06 -2.45 16.08
C GLY A 32 -15.80 -3.28 16.37
N TYR A 33 -14.64 -2.88 15.83
CA TYR A 33 -13.38 -3.59 16.05
C TYR A 33 -12.65 -3.06 17.29
N ILE A 34 -12.74 -3.81 18.39
CA ILE A 34 -12.00 -3.52 19.62
C ILE A 34 -10.60 -4.13 19.51
N ILE A 35 -9.59 -3.26 19.35
CA ILE A 35 -8.18 -3.62 19.20
C ILE A 35 -7.41 -2.92 20.32
N SER A 36 -6.61 -3.66 21.09
CA SER A 36 -5.76 -3.04 22.11
C SER A 36 -4.64 -2.21 21.47
N GLU A 37 -4.21 -1.16 22.15
CA GLU A 37 -3.15 -0.27 21.64
C GLU A 37 -1.87 -1.02 21.27
N GLY A 38 -1.42 -1.95 22.13
CA GLY A 38 -0.23 -2.77 21.85
C GLY A 38 -0.39 -3.65 20.61
N PHE A 39 -1.58 -4.20 20.37
CA PHE A 39 -1.85 -4.98 19.17
C PHE A 39 -1.96 -4.11 17.92
N PHE A 40 -2.58 -2.94 18.03
CA PHE A 40 -2.64 -1.95 16.96
C PHE A 40 -1.24 -1.48 16.54
N ASN A 41 -0.37 -1.18 17.51
CA ASN A 41 1.02 -0.81 17.24
C ASN A 41 1.81 -1.93 16.55
N LYS A 42 1.58 -3.18 16.94
CA LYS A 42 2.18 -4.34 16.26
C LYS A 42 1.71 -4.46 14.81
N ILE A 43 0.42 -4.22 14.53
CA ILE A 43 -0.10 -4.26 13.16
C ILE A 43 0.55 -3.17 12.30
N LEU A 44 0.64 -1.93 12.81
CA LEU A 44 1.29 -0.83 12.07
C LEU A 44 2.76 -1.14 11.79
N LEU A 45 3.49 -1.66 12.79
CA LEU A 45 4.89 -2.08 12.60
C LEU A 45 5.02 -3.18 11.55
N ASP A 46 4.15 -4.19 11.59
CA ASP A 46 4.18 -5.28 10.61
C ASP A 46 3.91 -4.76 9.19
N LEU A 47 2.96 -3.83 9.02
CA LEU A 47 2.63 -3.22 7.71
C LEU A 47 3.76 -2.32 7.20
N GLU A 48 4.42 -1.59 8.10
CA GLU A 48 5.58 -0.75 7.78
C GLU A 48 6.79 -1.59 7.36
N ILE A 49 7.09 -2.70 8.06
CA ILE A 49 8.15 -3.64 7.67
C ILE A 49 7.86 -4.29 6.32
N MET A 50 6.59 -4.54 6.00
CA MET A 50 6.16 -5.06 4.69
C MET A 50 6.25 -4.01 3.57
N GLY A 51 6.54 -2.74 3.88
CA GLY A 51 6.61 -1.66 2.91
C GLY A 51 5.25 -1.23 2.36
N LEU A 52 4.15 -1.52 3.07
CA LEU A 52 2.79 -1.18 2.63
C LEU A 52 2.38 0.23 3.07
N ILE A 53 2.95 0.70 4.18
CA ILE A 53 2.67 2.01 4.76
C ILE A 53 3.95 2.67 5.24
N THR A 54 3.92 3.98 5.39
CA THR A 54 4.91 4.74 6.16
C THR A 54 4.27 5.29 7.43
N VAL A 55 5.05 5.34 8.51
CA VAL A 55 4.61 5.93 9.79
C VAL A 55 5.58 7.03 10.20
N SER A 56 5.08 8.25 10.36
CA SER A 56 5.90 9.41 10.76
C SER A 56 5.31 10.15 11.96
N TRP A 57 6.17 10.68 12.84
CA TRP A 57 5.72 11.45 13.99
C TRP A 57 5.31 12.87 13.56
N ILE A 58 4.08 13.27 13.88
CA ILE A 58 3.63 14.67 13.77
C ILE A 58 3.96 15.41 15.07
N THR A 59 3.65 14.78 16.20
CA THR A 59 3.97 15.24 17.56
C THR A 59 4.41 14.05 18.40
N LYS A 60 4.85 14.27 19.64
CA LYS A 60 5.24 13.19 20.56
C LYS A 60 4.19 12.09 20.72
N ASP A 61 2.90 12.43 20.58
CA ASP A 61 1.78 11.53 20.86
C ASP A 61 0.87 11.30 19.65
N THR A 62 1.30 11.69 18.43
CA THR A 62 0.47 11.55 17.23
C THR A 62 1.33 11.20 16.02
N ARG A 63 0.93 10.13 15.32
CA ARG A 63 1.62 9.65 14.12
C ARG A 63 0.75 9.84 12.90
N ARG A 64 1.36 10.22 11.79
CA ARG A 64 0.80 10.16 10.45
C ARG A 64 1.09 8.78 9.88
N ILE A 65 0.11 8.21 9.20
CA ILE A 65 0.18 6.94 8.49
C ILE A 65 -0.24 7.20 7.05
N GLU A 66 0.57 6.77 6.11
CA GLU A 66 0.36 6.98 4.67
C GLU A 66 0.56 5.66 3.93
N ILE A 67 -0.25 5.40 2.90
CA ILE A 67 -0.02 4.25 2.01
C ILE A 67 1.27 4.49 1.25
N VAL A 68 2.13 3.48 1.19
CA VAL A 68 3.20 3.44 0.20
C VAL A 68 2.51 3.15 -1.11
N SER A 69 2.19 4.19 -1.87
CA SER A 69 1.94 4.02 -3.28
C SER A 69 3.28 3.56 -3.84
N ASN A 70 3.40 2.27 -4.16
CA ASN A 70 4.16 1.94 -5.35
C ASN A 70 3.45 2.72 -6.46
N GLN A 71 3.86 3.98 -6.70
CA GLN A 71 4.20 4.29 -8.06
C GLN A 71 5.10 3.12 -8.39
N GLU A 72 4.59 2.20 -9.20
CA GLU A 72 5.49 1.47 -10.06
C GLU A 72 6.49 2.56 -10.49
N GLU A 73 7.73 2.46 -10.03
CA GLU A 73 8.79 2.62 -11.00
C GLU A 73 8.43 1.53 -12.04
N GLU A 74 7.45 1.83 -12.90
CA GLU A 74 7.39 1.32 -14.24
C GLU A 74 8.71 1.84 -14.75
N ASP A 75 9.76 1.05 -14.54
CA ASP A 75 11.07 1.31 -15.12
C ASP A 75 10.76 1.62 -16.57
N GLU A 76 10.89 2.90 -16.99
CA GLU A 76 10.56 3.33 -18.35
C GLU A 76 11.32 2.45 -19.37
N ILE A 77 12.43 1.86 -18.91
CA ILE A 77 13.25 0.85 -19.56
C ILE A 77 12.48 -0.45 -19.83
N GLU A 78 11.77 -1.03 -18.86
CA GLU A 78 11.05 -2.30 -19.04
C GLU A 78 9.84 -2.14 -19.98
N ASN A 79 9.10 -1.03 -19.85
CA ASN A 79 7.99 -0.71 -20.76
C ASN A 79 8.49 -0.39 -22.19
N SER A 80 9.64 0.27 -22.33
CA SER A 80 10.26 0.53 -23.64
C SER A 80 10.80 -0.74 -24.29
N ASN A 81 11.44 -1.63 -23.52
CA ASN A 81 11.93 -2.90 -24.01
C ASN A 81 10.78 -3.80 -24.47
N LYS A 82 9.68 -3.88 -23.71
CA LYS A 82 8.51 -4.65 -24.10
C LYS A 82 7.87 -4.12 -25.38
N LYS A 83 7.72 -2.80 -25.52
CA LYS A 83 7.20 -2.16 -26.75
C LYS A 83 8.09 -2.36 -27.98
N MET A 84 9.43 -2.35 -27.81
CA MET A 84 10.36 -2.64 -28.91
C MET A 84 10.25 -4.09 -29.36
N ILE A 85 10.19 -5.04 -28.42
CA ILE A 85 10.10 -6.47 -28.73
C ILE A 85 8.79 -6.81 -29.45
N GLU A 86 7.66 -6.25 -29.02
CA GLU A 86 6.35 -6.45 -29.67
C GLU A 86 6.35 -5.93 -31.11
N LYS A 87 6.96 -4.76 -31.35
CA LYS A 87 7.04 -4.15 -32.69
C LYS A 87 7.95 -4.93 -33.64
N ASP A 88 9.08 -5.44 -33.15
CA ASP A 88 10.00 -6.27 -33.94
C ASP A 88 9.39 -7.64 -34.25
N TYR A 89 8.60 -8.20 -33.32
CA TYR A 89 7.87 -9.45 -33.52
C TYR A 89 6.75 -9.30 -34.56
N GLU A 90 5.92 -8.24 -34.47
CA GLU A 90 4.89 -7.94 -35.47
C GLU A 90 5.49 -7.69 -36.86
N SER A 91 6.63 -6.98 -36.93
CA SER A 91 7.33 -6.70 -38.20
C SER A 91 8.01 -7.92 -38.81
N SER A 92 8.19 -9.00 -38.03
CA SER A 92 8.78 -10.26 -38.48
C SER A 92 7.76 -11.21 -39.14
N PHE A 93 6.46 -10.90 -39.08
CA PHE A 93 5.46 -11.63 -39.84
C PHE A 93 5.48 -11.15 -41.29
N PRO A 94 5.81 -12.01 -42.27
CA PRO A 94 5.61 -11.67 -43.67
C PRO A 94 4.12 -11.47 -43.86
N ASN A 95 3.68 -10.27 -44.22
CA ASN A 95 2.29 -10.04 -44.61
C ASN A 95 1.92 -11.09 -45.67
N GLY A 96 1.13 -12.07 -45.25
CA GLY A 96 0.53 -13.05 -46.13
C GLY A 96 -0.29 -12.28 -47.16
N LYS A 97 0.03 -12.54 -48.42
CA LYS A 97 -0.56 -11.98 -49.65
C LYS A 97 -2.05 -11.65 -49.57
#